data_AF-A0A2D7XHE1-F1
#
_entry.id   AF-A0A2D7XHE1-F1
#
_cell.length_a   1.000
_cell.length_b   1.000
_cell.length_c   1.000
_cell.angle_alpha   90.00
_cell.angle_beta   90.00
_cell.angle_gamma   90.00
#
_symmetry.space_group_name_H-M   'P 1'
#
loop_
_entity.id
_entity.type
_entity.pdbx_description
1 polymer ?
#
loop_
_entity_poly.entity_id
_entity_poly.type
_entity_poly.pdbx_seq_one_letter_code
_entity_poly.pdbx_strand_id
1 'polypeptide(L)' 'MTEQQIQSKRIKQLEAEGYYVIKLIKTNKNGIPDIVAIPPDSNVIFSEVKTPKGKLSRLQEYRLKELERYGNTEVYRGV' A
#
# COMPACT_ATOMS: atom_id res chain seq x y z
N MET A 1 14.75 -1.16 -9.99
CA MET A 1 14.07 -0.17 -9.12
C MET A 1 13.87 -0.81 -7.75
N THR A 2 14.27 -0.15 -6.68
CA THR A 2 14.08 -0.65 -5.30
C THR A 2 12.61 -0.50 -4.88
N GLU A 3 12.18 -1.21 -3.83
CA GLU A 3 10.82 -1.04 -3.28
C GLU A 3 10.56 0.40 -2.84
N GLN A 4 11.58 1.08 -2.28
CA GLN A 4 11.49 2.50 -1.93
C GLN A 4 11.24 3.39 -3.16
N GLN A 5 11.91 3.13 -4.29
CA GLN A 5 11.69 3.88 -5.53
C GLN A 5 10.30 3.61 -6.10
N ILE A 6 9.83 2.36 -6.07
CA ILE A 6 8.47 1.99 -6.51
C ILE A 6 7.41 2.66 -5.62
N GLN A 7 7.62 2.64 -4.31
CA GLN A 7 6.75 3.28 -3.32
C GLN A 7 6.65 4.78 -3.60
N SER A 8 7.79 5.43 -3.82
CA SER A 8 7.84 6.86 -4.14
C SER A 8 7.11 7.18 -5.46
N LYS A 9 7.20 6.30 -6.47
CA LYS A 9 6.45 6.44 -7.73
C LYS A 9 4.94 6.27 -7.50
N ARG A 10 4.53 5.28 -6.70
CA ARG A 10 3.11 5.01 -6.39
C ARG A 10 2.46 6.16 -5.62
N ILE A 11 3.17 6.72 -4.64
CA ILE A 11 2.70 7.90 -3.88
C ILE A 11 2.42 9.05 -4.84
N LYS A 12 3.40 9.45 -5.67
CA LYS A 12 3.24 10.54 -6.64
C LYS A 12 2.10 10.31 -7.63
N GLN A 13 1.92 9.06 -8.07
CA GLN A 13 0.81 8.71 -8.95
C GLN A 13 -0.54 8.92 -8.26
N LEU A 14 -0.74 8.32 -7.08
CA LEU A 14 -2.01 8.41 -6.35
C LEU A 14 -2.31 9.85 -5.92
N GLU A 15 -1.30 10.61 -5.51
CA GLU A 15 -1.45 12.04 -5.22
C GLU A 15 -1.89 12.83 -6.47
N ALA A 16 -1.31 12.55 -7.64
CA ALA A 16 -1.71 13.18 -8.90
C ALA A 16 -3.14 12.77 -9.34
N GLU A 17 -3.60 11.58 -8.94
CA GLU A 17 -4.97 11.10 -9.12
C GLU A 17 -5.95 11.70 -8.08
N GLY A 18 -5.46 12.53 -7.14
CA GLY A 18 -6.30 13.25 -6.17
C GLY A 18 -6.48 12.53 -4.82
N TYR A 19 -5.74 11.46 -4.56
CA TYR A 19 -5.80 10.76 -3.28
C TYR A 19 -4.99 11.50 -2.20
N TYR A 20 -5.47 11.46 -0.96
CA TYR A 20 -4.64 11.81 0.19
C TYR A 20 -3.81 10.59 0.62
N VAL A 21 -2.50 10.64 0.44
CA VAL A 21 -1.60 9.48 0.59
C VAL A 21 -0.75 9.61 1.85
N ILE A 22 -0.72 8.55 2.68
CA ILE A 22 0.11 8.49 3.89
C ILE A 22 1.03 7.27 3.80
N LYS A 23 2.32 7.50 3.98
CA LYS A 23 3.30 6.43 4.14
C LYS A 23 3.27 5.89 5.57
N LEU A 24 3.09 4.59 5.74
CA LEU A 24 3.03 3.93 7.05
C LEU A 24 4.43 3.46 7.46
N ILE A 25 5.02 4.13 8.44
CA ILE A 25 6.39 3.84 8.92
C ILE A 25 6.36 3.13 10.27
N LYS A 26 5.52 3.60 11.20
CA LYS A 26 5.41 3.07 12.55
C LYS A 26 3.96 2.86 12.90
N THR A 27 3.59 1.61 13.15
CA THR A 27 2.23 1.18 13.50
C THR A 27 2.29 0.20 14.67
N ASN A 28 1.16 -0.02 15.32
CA ASN A 28 1.01 -1.05 16.37
C ASN A 28 0.92 -2.48 15.82
N LYS A 29 0.79 -2.66 14.50
CA LYS A 29 0.63 -3.95 13.82
C LYS A 29 1.76 -4.13 12.81
N ASN A 30 2.61 -5.13 13.03
CA ASN A 30 3.64 -5.52 12.06
C ASN A 30 3.02 -6.10 10.77
N GLY A 31 3.75 -5.93 9.67
CA GLY A 31 3.33 -6.38 8.34
C GLY A 31 2.18 -5.59 7.74
N ILE A 32 1.91 -4.37 8.26
CA ILE A 32 0.94 -3.45 7.69
C ILE A 32 1.42 -3.00 6.29
N PRO A 33 0.51 -2.71 5.35
CA PRO A 33 0.87 -2.15 4.05
C PRO A 33 1.68 -0.87 4.14
N ASP A 34 2.51 -0.64 3.13
CA ASP A 34 3.43 0.48 3.00
C ASP A 34 2.76 1.86 2.93
N ILE A 35 1.59 1.91 2.28
CA ILE A 35 0.87 3.14 1.96
C ILE A 35 -0.62 2.94 2.28
N VAL A 36 -1.25 3.99 2.83
CA VAL A 36 -2.70 4.17 2.72
C VAL A 36 -2.99 5.33 1.80
N ALA A 37 -3.94 5.17 0.88
CA ALA A 37 -4.39 6.21 -0.02
C ALA A 37 -5.90 6.39 0.13
N ILE A 38 -6.32 7.62 0.40
CA ILE A 38 -7.71 7.96 0.72
C ILE A 38 -8.27 8.74 -0.46
N PRO A 39 -9.15 8.14 -1.30
CA PRO A 39 -9.86 8.87 -2.33
C PRO A 39 -10.90 9.83 -1.72
N PRO A 40 -11.31 10.88 -2.44
CA PRO A 40 -12.47 11.69 -2.06
C PRO A 40 -13.73 10.82 -1.93
N ASP A 41 -14.48 11.02 -0.84
CA ASP A 41 -15.80 10.44 -0.60
C ASP A 41 -15.94 8.92 -0.82
N SER A 42 -14.84 8.17 -0.63
CA SER A 42 -14.79 6.73 -0.97
C SER A 42 -13.87 5.94 -0.02
N ASN A 43 -13.86 4.62 -0.22
CA ASN A 43 -13.09 3.69 0.60
C ASN A 43 -11.59 3.78 0.32
N VAL A 44 -10.80 3.67 1.39
CA VAL A 44 -9.34 3.73 1.35
C VAL A 44 -8.71 2.56 0.59
N ILE A 45 -7.53 2.78 0.02
CA ILE A 45 -6.66 1.75 -0.54
C ILE A 45 -5.47 1.54 0.41
N PHE A 46 -5.25 0.28 0.81
CA PHE A 46 -4.04 -0.15 1.49
C PHE A 46 -3.10 -0.82 0.47
N SER A 47 -1.98 -0.18 0.18
CA SER A 47 -1.04 -0.62 -0.86
C SER A 47 0.23 -1.15 -0.22
N GLU A 48 0.48 -2.45 -0.36
CA GLU A 48 1.76 -3.09 -0.07
C GLU A 48 2.64 -3.03 -1.32
N VAL A 49 3.83 -2.46 -1.21
CA VAL A 49 4.71 -2.22 -2.34
C VAL A 49 5.76 -3.33 -2.40
N LYS A 50 5.87 -3.98 -3.56
CA LYS A 50 6.90 -4.98 -3.82
C LYS A 50 7.67 -4.66 -5.08
N THR A 51 8.90 -5.15 -5.17
CA THR A 51 9.56 -5.27 -6.47
C THR A 51 8.80 -6.26 -7.36
N PRO A 52 9.02 -6.27 -8.68
CA PRO A 52 8.41 -7.26 -9.57
C PRO A 52 8.61 -8.72 -9.12
N LYS A 53 9.75 -9.02 -8.48
CA LYS A 53 10.07 -10.36 -7.94
C LYS A 53 9.83 -10.48 -6.41
N GLY A 54 9.43 -9.40 -5.74
CA GLY A 54 9.24 -9.35 -4.30
C GLY A 54 8.08 -10.22 -3.85
N LYS A 55 8.27 -11.03 -2.82
CA LYS A 55 7.22 -11.91 -2.28
C LYS A 55 6.61 -11.28 -1.03
N LEU A 56 5.31 -11.50 -0.83
CA LEU A 56 4.70 -11.19 0.45
C LEU A 56 5.26 -12.14 1.51
N SER A 57 5.42 -11.63 2.73
CA SER A 57 5.53 -12.50 3.89
C SER A 57 4.14 -13.02 4.28
N ARG A 58 4.08 -14.17 4.96
CA ARG A 58 2.82 -14.72 5.50
C ARG A 58 2.06 -13.72 6.39
N LEU A 59 2.79 -12.88 7.12
CA LEU A 59 2.18 -11.86 7.96
C LEU A 59 1.52 -10.76 7.12
N GLN A 60 2.16 -10.31 6.03
CA GLN A 60 1.59 -9.34 5.11
C GLN A 60 0.33 -9.90 4.42
N GLU A 61 0.37 -11.15 3.97
CA GLU A 61 -0.82 -11.83 3.43
C GLU A 61 -1.98 -11.84 4.45
N TYR A 62 -1.68 -12.15 5.71
CA TYR A 62 -2.66 -12.11 6.79
C TYR A 62 -3.23 -10.69 7.01
N ARG A 63 -2.38 -9.66 7.03
CA ARG A 63 -2.83 -8.27 7.21
C ARG A 63 -3.67 -7.77 6.04
N LEU A 64 -3.32 -8.11 4.81
CA LEU A 64 -4.11 -7.75 3.64
C LEU A 64 -5.52 -8.34 3.75
N LYS A 65 -5.65 -9.63 4.09
CA LYS A 65 -6.97 -10.26 4.33
C LYS A 65 -7.77 -9.59 5.45
N GLU A 66 -7.10 -9.15 6.52
CA GLU A 66 -7.79 -8.42 7.59
C GLU A 66 -8.33 -7.06 7.11
N LEU A 67 -7.55 -6.37 6.27
CA LEU A 67 -7.81 -5.02 5.77
C LEU A 67 -8.86 -4.95 4.66
N GLU A 68 -9.07 -6.04 3.92
CA GLU A 68 -10.15 -6.17 2.91
C GLU A 68 -11.55 -5.84 3.47
N ARG A 69 -11.73 -5.96 4.79
CA ARG A 69 -12.99 -5.61 5.47
C ARG A 69 -13.19 -4.11 5.68
N TYR A 70 -12.14 -3.31 5.55
CA TYR A 70 -12.13 -1.88 5.85
C TYR A 70 -11.87 -1.01 4.61
N GLY A 71 -11.36 -1.59 3.54
CA GLY A 71 -11.04 -0.89 2.30
C GLY A 71 -10.44 -1.85 1.27
N ASN A 72 -10.02 -1.29 0.15
CA ASN A 72 -9.38 -2.05 -0.91
C ASN A 72 -7.93 -2.35 -0.53
N THR A 73 -7.45 -3.54 -0.88
CA THR A 73 -6.06 -3.94 -0.66
C THR A 73 -5.39 -4.23 -1.99
N GLU A 74 -4.12 -3.86 -2.12
CA GLU A 74 -3.35 -4.14 -3.33
C GLU A 74 -1.89 -4.53 -3.02
N VAL A 75 -1.31 -5.28 -3.96
CA VAL A 75 0.14 -5.53 -4.01
C VAL A 75 0.68 -4.83 -5.25
N TYR A 76 1.22 -3.62 -5.08
CA TYR A 76 1.71 -2.82 -6.19
C TYR A 76 3.17 -3.17 -6.54
N ARG A 77 3.40 -3.51 -7.81
CA ARG A 77 4.70 -4.03 -8.30
C ARG A 77 5.50 -3.08 -9.20
N GLY A 78 4.98 -1.87 -9.42
CA GLY A 78 5.68 -0.82 -10.19
C GLY A 78 5.73 -1.01 -11.70
N VAL A 79 4.95 -1.94 -12.25
CA VAL A 79 4.80 -2.21 -13.69
C VAL A 79 3.55 -1.52 -14.21
#